data_AF-A0A9Q9SIW6-F1
#
_entry.id   AF-A0A9Q9SIW6-F1
#
_cell.length_a   1.000
_cell.length_b   1.000
_cell.length_c   1.000
_cell.angle_alpha   90.00
_cell.angle_beta   90.00
_cell.angle_gamma   90.00
#
_symmetry.space_group_name_H-M   'P 1'
#
loop_
_entity.id
_entity.type
_entity.pdbx_description
1 polymer ?
#
loop_
_entity_poly.entity_id
_entity_poly.type
_entity_poly.pdbx_seq_one_letter_code
_entity_poly.pdbx_strand_id
1 'polypeptide(L)'
;MSEYQMNDAVIQLPAHFKDKTIHLFTVDEAGSSEFTFVVSRAPMEPDDTVDTFVTRLVSEMRKSLPRFELKHLDNREIDGETAREVDYQWVSEGTPLHQRQTVVMSPKAGRERVAISFIGTCPKSFTEDKSKEYKSLLESVVLARPDRAAFVPTALGQDEAGIVFVLHEPSATLYALTGLAELFRHDVTEMFDDTAFFGPSGEPLALQPAPIGQPAWRALDGRQFALWTTDAREHAPLGDRLGGVAAVKGMTGMQSIEAVRAYLTAVANAG
;
A
#
# COMPACT_ATOMS: atom_id res chain seq x y z
N MET A 1 12.55 -13.73 21.07
CA MET A 1 11.60 -14.05 19.99
C MET A 1 11.14 -12.72 19.43
N SER A 2 11.05 -12.60 18.11
CA SER A 2 10.56 -11.38 17.46
C SER A 2 9.24 -11.72 16.77
N GLU A 3 8.29 -10.81 16.86
CA GLU A 3 7.08 -10.89 16.07
C GLU A 3 7.42 -10.83 14.58
N TYR A 4 6.84 -11.74 13.80
CA TYR A 4 6.95 -11.79 12.35
C TYR A 4 5.56 -11.66 11.75
N GLN A 5 5.35 -10.58 11.02
CA GLN A 5 4.09 -10.24 10.35
C GLN A 5 4.07 -10.81 8.94
N MET A 6 3.01 -11.55 8.61
CA MET A 6 2.63 -11.96 7.26
C MET A 6 1.36 -11.20 6.84
N ASN A 7 0.83 -11.50 5.65
CA ASN A 7 -0.38 -10.85 5.17
C ASN A 7 -1.63 -11.21 5.99
N ASP A 8 -1.69 -12.44 6.48
CA ASP A 8 -2.88 -13.07 7.08
C ASP A 8 -2.63 -13.62 8.49
N ALA A 9 -1.39 -13.55 8.97
CA ALA A 9 -1.00 -14.13 10.25
C ALA A 9 0.18 -13.41 10.90
N VAL A 10 0.29 -13.63 12.21
CA VAL A 10 1.41 -13.17 13.04
C VAL A 10 1.98 -14.35 13.79
N ILE A 11 3.29 -14.50 13.78
CA ILE A 11 3.98 -15.56 14.54
C ILE A 11 5.10 -14.98 15.40
N GLN A 12 5.45 -15.68 16.47
CA GLN A 12 6.67 -15.42 17.23
C GLN A 12 7.81 -16.21 16.61
N LEU A 13 8.64 -15.57 15.79
CA LEU A 13 9.75 -16.23 15.11
C LEU A 13 10.99 -16.28 16.02
N PRO A 14 11.53 -17.48 16.31
CA PRO A 14 12.77 -17.60 17.08
C PRO A 14 13.96 -17.00 16.33
N ALA A 15 14.87 -16.35 17.07
CA ALA A 15 15.97 -15.55 16.49
C ALA A 15 17.02 -16.35 15.68
N HIS A 16 17.00 -17.69 15.72
CA HIS A 16 17.91 -18.54 14.96
C HIS A 16 17.39 -18.89 13.56
N PHE A 17 16.13 -18.58 13.25
CA PHE A 17 15.60 -18.72 11.90
C PHE A 17 16.10 -17.59 11.01
N LYS A 18 16.42 -17.94 9.77
CA LYS A 18 16.71 -16.96 8.71
C LYS A 18 15.47 -16.78 7.87
N ASP A 19 15.03 -15.53 7.70
CA ASP A 19 13.93 -15.22 6.78
C ASP A 19 14.38 -15.47 5.34
N LYS A 20 13.69 -16.39 4.67
CA LYS A 20 13.86 -16.72 3.25
C LYS A 20 12.53 -16.63 2.49
N THR A 21 11.59 -15.85 3.00
CA THR A 21 10.27 -15.68 2.39
C THR A 21 10.40 -15.11 0.98
N ILE A 22 9.66 -15.73 0.07
CA ILE A 22 9.49 -15.27 -1.31
C ILE A 22 8.00 -14.95 -1.47
N HIS A 23 7.68 -13.72 -1.86
CA HIS A 23 6.34 -13.37 -2.30
C HIS A 23 6.28 -13.53 -3.81
N LEU A 24 5.31 -14.27 -4.33
CA LEU A 24 5.09 -14.50 -5.76
C LEU A 24 3.68 -14.05 -6.10
N PHE A 25 3.56 -13.19 -7.11
CA PHE A 25 2.30 -12.69 -7.64
C PHE A 25 2.19 -13.02 -9.13
N THR A 26 1.02 -13.49 -9.55
CA THR A 26 0.69 -13.87 -10.93
C THR A 26 -0.65 -13.24 -11.34
N VAL A 27 -0.82 -12.97 -12.64
CA VAL A 27 -2.03 -12.30 -13.17
C VAL A 27 -3.16 -13.29 -13.54
N ASP A 28 -2.83 -14.56 -13.80
CA ASP A 28 -3.85 -15.58 -14.13
C ASP A 28 -3.98 -16.64 -13.03
N GLU A 29 -5.17 -17.24 -12.94
CA GLU A 29 -5.46 -18.40 -12.07
C GLU A 29 -4.99 -19.73 -12.67
N ALA A 30 -4.63 -19.76 -13.95
CA ALA A 30 -4.33 -20.95 -14.75
C ALA A 30 -2.83 -21.31 -14.81
N GLY A 31 -1.96 -20.56 -14.14
CA GLY A 31 -0.51 -20.75 -14.11
C GLY A 31 0.23 -20.34 -15.39
N SER A 32 -0.43 -19.72 -16.37
CA SER A 32 0.17 -19.33 -17.66
C SER A 32 0.49 -17.83 -17.75
N SER A 33 0.90 -17.25 -16.61
CA SER A 33 1.05 -15.81 -16.52
C SER A 33 2.16 -15.27 -17.42
N GLU A 34 1.80 -14.37 -18.34
CA GLU A 34 2.75 -13.67 -19.20
C GLU A 34 3.69 -12.72 -18.43
N PHE A 35 3.39 -12.47 -17.15
CA PHE A 35 4.19 -11.65 -16.25
C PHE A 35 4.04 -12.13 -14.81
N THR A 36 5.16 -12.35 -14.13
CA THR A 36 5.18 -12.64 -12.69
C THR A 36 5.98 -11.57 -11.95
N PHE A 37 5.58 -11.29 -10.71
CA PHE A 37 6.28 -10.37 -9.83
C PHE A 37 6.70 -11.09 -8.57
N VAL A 38 7.99 -11.05 -8.26
CA VAL A 38 8.58 -11.73 -7.11
C VAL A 38 9.27 -10.72 -6.20
N VAL A 39 9.05 -10.85 -4.90
CA VAL A 39 9.79 -10.12 -3.87
C VAL A 39 10.60 -11.11 -3.05
N SER A 40 11.91 -10.88 -2.98
CA SER A 40 12.83 -11.70 -2.20
C SER A 40 13.82 -10.85 -1.41
N ARG A 41 14.46 -11.47 -0.42
CA ARG A 41 15.40 -10.83 0.49
C ARG A 41 16.70 -11.61 0.52
N ALA A 42 17.81 -10.89 0.58
CA ALA A 42 19.13 -11.49 0.69
C ALA A 42 19.98 -10.73 1.72
N PRO A 43 20.79 -11.43 2.53
CA PRO A 43 21.71 -10.78 3.44
C PRO A 43 22.80 -10.05 2.66
N MET A 44 23.22 -8.90 3.18
CA MET A 44 24.34 -8.10 2.67
C MET A 44 25.53 -8.23 3.63
N GLU A 45 26.75 -8.13 3.11
CA GLU A 45 27.93 -8.01 3.98
C GLU A 45 27.86 -6.69 4.78
N PRO A 46 28.62 -6.53 5.89
CA PRO A 46 28.62 -5.30 6.70
C PRO A 46 29.02 -4.02 5.95
N ASP A 47 29.85 -4.13 4.90
CA ASP A 47 30.39 -2.98 4.14
C ASP A 47 29.81 -2.85 2.73
N ASP A 48 28.91 -3.74 2.32
CA ASP A 48 28.20 -3.63 1.05
C ASP A 48 27.49 -2.27 0.87
N THR A 49 27.51 -1.74 -0.34
CA THR A 49 26.50 -0.80 -0.84
C THR A 49 25.53 -1.55 -1.75
N VAL A 50 24.48 -0.87 -2.22
CA VAL A 50 23.62 -1.47 -3.25
C VAL A 50 24.43 -1.79 -4.52
N ASP A 51 25.43 -0.99 -4.86
CA ASP A 51 26.29 -1.21 -6.03
C ASP A 51 27.21 -2.42 -5.88
N THR A 52 27.88 -2.59 -4.74
CA THR A 52 28.75 -3.75 -4.52
C THR A 52 27.94 -5.02 -4.45
N PHE A 53 26.77 -4.97 -3.82
CA PHE A 53 25.84 -6.09 -3.75
C PHE A 53 25.36 -6.50 -5.15
N VAL A 54 24.89 -5.55 -5.97
CA VAL A 54 24.42 -5.83 -7.33
C VAL A 54 25.55 -6.32 -8.24
N THR A 55 26.76 -5.79 -8.09
CA THR A 55 27.95 -6.29 -8.80
C THR A 55 28.20 -7.76 -8.48
N ARG A 56 28.14 -8.14 -7.20
CA ARG A 56 28.27 -9.52 -6.75
C ARG A 56 27.12 -10.39 -7.26
N LEU A 57 25.88 -9.92 -7.16
CA LEU A 57 24.70 -10.61 -7.67
C LEU A 57 24.83 -10.93 -9.16
N VAL A 58 25.20 -9.96 -10.00
CA VAL A 58 25.40 -10.16 -11.44
C VAL A 58 26.55 -11.15 -11.71
N SER A 59 27.63 -11.09 -10.93
CA SER A 59 28.73 -12.05 -11.03
C SER A 59 28.26 -13.48 -10.73
N GLU A 60 27.45 -13.68 -9.69
CA GLU A 60 26.89 -14.99 -9.35
C GLU A 60 25.84 -15.48 -10.35
N MET A 61 24.99 -14.60 -10.87
CA MET A 61 24.04 -14.92 -11.94
C MET A 61 24.77 -15.40 -13.20
N ARG A 62 25.88 -14.74 -13.59
CA ARG A 62 26.68 -15.14 -14.74
C ARG A 62 27.29 -16.54 -14.59
N LYS A 63 27.59 -16.96 -13.37
CA LYS A 63 28.14 -18.30 -13.07
C LYS A 63 27.05 -19.37 -13.00
N SER A 64 25.88 -19.03 -12.48
CA SER A 64 24.84 -20.00 -12.11
C SER A 64 23.72 -20.13 -13.13
N LEU A 65 23.40 -19.07 -13.89
CA LEU A 65 22.27 -19.07 -14.83
C LEU A 65 22.73 -19.48 -16.24
N PRO A 66 22.13 -20.51 -16.85
CA PRO A 66 22.46 -20.94 -18.21
C PRO A 66 22.23 -19.84 -19.24
N ARG A 67 23.23 -19.59 -20.09
CA ARG A 67 23.19 -18.58 -21.17
C ARG A 67 22.79 -17.19 -20.66
N PHE A 68 23.22 -16.84 -19.46
CA PHE A 68 23.00 -15.52 -18.88
C PHE A 68 23.55 -14.42 -19.79
N GLU A 69 22.73 -13.40 -20.00
CA GLU A 69 23.11 -12.19 -20.71
C GLU A 69 22.54 -10.97 -19.98
N LEU A 70 23.45 -10.11 -19.51
CA LEU A 70 23.09 -8.82 -18.95
C LEU A 70 22.75 -7.86 -20.09
N LYS A 71 21.57 -7.24 -20.05
CA LYS A 71 21.09 -6.28 -21.05
C LYS A 71 21.32 -4.85 -20.61
N HIS A 72 20.85 -4.51 -19.41
CA HIS A 72 20.99 -3.16 -18.84
C HIS A 72 21.29 -3.23 -17.36
N LEU A 73 21.94 -2.17 -16.86
CA LEU A 73 22.22 -1.97 -15.46
C LEU A 73 22.13 -0.47 -15.17
N ASP A 74 21.01 -0.04 -14.57
CA ASP A 74 20.67 1.36 -14.41
C ASP A 74 20.54 1.74 -12.92
N ASN A 75 20.53 3.05 -12.67
CA ASN A 75 20.23 3.62 -11.36
C ASN A 75 18.72 3.84 -11.26
N ARG A 76 18.17 3.62 -10.06
CA ARG A 76 16.76 3.86 -9.76
C ARG A 76 16.60 4.37 -8.33
N GLU A 77 15.40 4.82 -8.01
CA GLU A 77 15.01 5.19 -6.66
C GLU A 77 13.76 4.38 -6.27
N ILE A 78 13.71 3.92 -5.02
CA ILE A 78 12.56 3.24 -4.42
C ILE A 78 12.32 3.85 -3.05
N ASP A 79 11.16 4.49 -2.87
CA ASP A 79 10.78 5.16 -1.60
C ASP A 79 11.88 6.10 -1.06
N GLY A 80 12.53 6.87 -1.95
CA GLY A 80 13.64 7.77 -1.62
C GLY A 80 15.01 7.11 -1.44
N GLU A 81 15.10 5.77 -1.47
CA GLU A 81 16.36 5.03 -1.35
C GLU A 81 16.99 4.77 -2.71
N THR A 82 18.33 4.84 -2.76
CA THR A 82 19.08 4.46 -3.97
C THR A 82 18.92 2.97 -4.26
N ALA A 83 18.55 2.66 -5.49
CA ALA A 83 18.34 1.32 -5.99
C ALA A 83 19.11 1.10 -7.31
N ARG A 84 19.32 -0.17 -7.66
CA ARG A 84 19.87 -0.57 -8.96
C ARG A 84 18.90 -1.47 -9.68
N GLU A 85 18.71 -1.23 -10.96
CA GLU A 85 17.89 -2.08 -11.83
C GLU A 85 18.77 -2.87 -12.77
N VAL A 86 18.52 -4.18 -12.85
CA VAL A 86 19.25 -5.13 -13.69
C VAL A 86 18.27 -5.77 -14.65
N ASP A 87 18.45 -5.54 -15.94
CA ASP A 87 17.73 -6.25 -16.99
C ASP A 87 18.62 -7.34 -17.54
N TYR A 88 18.12 -8.58 -17.58
CA TYR A 88 18.87 -9.72 -18.07
C TYR A 88 17.96 -10.78 -18.68
N GLN A 89 18.58 -11.70 -19.41
CA GLN A 89 17.93 -12.90 -19.88
C GLN A 89 18.78 -14.13 -19.58
N TRP A 90 18.13 -15.27 -19.43
CA TRP A 90 18.78 -16.58 -19.26
C TRP A 90 17.83 -17.69 -19.70
N VAL A 91 18.30 -18.94 -19.74
CA VAL A 91 17.51 -20.09 -20.18
C VAL A 91 17.17 -21.00 -19.02
N SER A 92 15.87 -21.18 -18.76
CA SER A 92 15.33 -22.14 -17.80
C SER A 92 14.69 -23.31 -18.54
N GLU A 93 15.19 -24.53 -18.34
CA GLU A 93 14.63 -25.76 -18.95
C GLU A 93 14.44 -25.67 -20.48
N GLY A 94 15.31 -24.93 -21.17
CA GLY A 94 15.22 -24.72 -22.63
C GLY A 94 14.41 -23.50 -23.06
N THR A 95 13.71 -22.85 -22.14
CA THR A 95 12.90 -21.64 -22.39
C THR A 95 13.68 -20.38 -22.00
N PRO A 96 13.84 -19.40 -22.90
CA PRO A 96 14.40 -18.11 -22.53
C PRO A 96 13.45 -17.36 -21.58
N LEU A 97 14.00 -16.78 -20.53
CA LEU A 97 13.29 -15.91 -19.60
C LEU A 97 13.92 -14.52 -19.64
N HIS A 98 13.09 -13.50 -19.66
CA HIS A 98 13.51 -12.11 -19.53
C HIS A 98 13.14 -11.61 -18.14
N GLN A 99 14.12 -11.09 -17.42
CA GLN A 99 13.93 -10.61 -16.06
C GLN A 99 14.42 -9.18 -15.91
N ARG A 100 13.63 -8.42 -15.16
CA ARG A 100 13.98 -7.10 -14.66
C ARG A 100 13.99 -7.17 -13.15
N GLN A 101 15.12 -6.86 -12.54
CA GLN A 101 15.31 -6.96 -11.09
C GLN A 101 15.77 -5.63 -10.53
N THR A 102 14.94 -5.01 -9.70
CA THR A 102 15.29 -3.79 -8.96
C THR A 102 15.66 -4.16 -7.54
N VAL A 103 16.89 -3.79 -7.15
CA VAL A 103 17.48 -4.09 -5.85
C VAL A 103 17.62 -2.80 -5.06
N VAL A 104 17.11 -2.80 -3.83
CA VAL A 104 17.24 -1.70 -2.87
C VAL A 104 17.69 -2.22 -1.51
N MET A 105 18.48 -1.44 -0.78
CA MET A 105 18.85 -1.76 0.59
C MET A 105 17.69 -1.43 1.53
N SER A 106 17.35 -2.34 2.45
CA SER A 106 16.32 -2.07 3.44
C SER A 106 16.79 -0.98 4.43
N PRO A 107 16.03 0.11 4.62
CA PRO A 107 16.34 1.13 5.61
C PRO A 107 15.96 0.70 7.04
N LYS A 108 15.27 -0.44 7.19
CA LYS A 108 14.87 -0.98 8.49
C LYS A 108 16.10 -1.29 9.33
N ALA A 109 16.17 -0.71 10.53
CA ALA A 109 17.20 -1.08 11.48
C ALA A 109 17.02 -2.56 11.88
N GLY A 110 18.05 -3.36 11.65
CA GLY A 110 18.10 -4.78 11.98
C GLY A 110 19.52 -5.17 12.36
N ARG A 111 19.69 -6.40 12.88
CA ARG A 111 21.01 -6.95 13.17
C ARG A 111 21.83 -7.22 11.90
N GLU A 112 21.16 -7.54 10.80
CA GLU A 112 21.76 -7.83 9.51
C GLU A 112 21.23 -6.83 8.48
N ARG A 113 22.09 -6.38 7.58
CA ARG A 113 21.69 -5.56 6.44
C ARG A 113 21.12 -6.46 5.36
N VAL A 114 20.04 -6.01 4.74
CA VAL A 114 19.25 -6.83 3.81
C VAL A 114 19.03 -6.07 2.52
N ALA A 115 19.29 -6.73 1.40
CA ALA A 115 18.85 -6.29 0.08
C ALA A 115 17.45 -6.86 -0.19
N ILE A 116 16.55 -6.02 -0.67
CA ILE A 116 15.23 -6.41 -1.16
C ILE A 116 15.30 -6.38 -2.68
N SER A 117 14.91 -7.50 -3.31
CA SER A 117 14.83 -7.61 -4.76
C SER A 117 13.38 -7.73 -5.20
N PHE A 118 12.95 -6.81 -6.05
CA PHE A 118 11.70 -6.86 -6.80
C PHE A 118 12.03 -7.37 -8.20
N ILE A 119 11.39 -8.45 -8.63
CA ILE A 119 11.77 -9.18 -9.85
C ILE A 119 10.53 -9.37 -10.71
N GLY A 120 10.50 -8.72 -11.86
CA GLY A 120 9.55 -8.99 -12.93
C GLY A 120 10.10 -10.08 -13.84
N THR A 121 9.30 -11.08 -14.18
CA THR A 121 9.68 -12.13 -15.14
C THR A 121 8.65 -12.26 -16.25
N CYS A 122 9.12 -12.23 -17.49
CA CYS A 122 8.34 -12.49 -18.69
C CYS A 122 8.93 -13.69 -19.45
N PRO A 123 8.10 -14.64 -19.93
CA PRO A 123 8.56 -15.71 -20.84
C PRO A 123 9.03 -15.18 -22.21
N LYS A 124 8.53 -14.00 -22.59
CA LYS A 124 8.98 -13.22 -23.76
C LYS A 124 9.69 -11.96 -23.26
N SER A 125 10.03 -11.03 -24.14
CA SER A 125 10.51 -9.71 -23.74
C SER A 125 9.44 -8.89 -22.99
N PHE A 126 9.88 -7.91 -22.19
CA PHE A 126 8.99 -6.90 -21.64
C PHE A 126 8.36 -6.07 -22.76
N THR A 127 7.03 -6.06 -22.84
CA THR A 127 6.28 -5.10 -23.66
C THR A 127 6.19 -3.75 -22.93
N GLU A 128 5.66 -2.74 -23.62
CA GLU A 128 5.39 -1.43 -23.00
C GLU A 128 4.42 -1.57 -21.82
N ASP A 129 3.33 -2.31 -21.99
CA ASP A 129 2.34 -2.56 -20.93
C ASP A 129 2.97 -3.25 -19.71
N LYS A 130 3.77 -4.29 -19.91
CA LYS A 130 4.45 -4.99 -18.81
C LYS A 130 5.53 -4.14 -18.14
N SER A 131 6.20 -3.27 -18.90
CA SER A 131 7.14 -2.29 -18.34
C SER A 131 6.41 -1.26 -17.48
N LYS A 132 5.23 -0.80 -17.91
CA LYS A 132 4.39 0.13 -17.15
C LYS A 132 3.83 -0.52 -15.89
N GLU A 133 3.36 -1.75 -15.97
CA GLU A 133 2.87 -2.54 -14.84
C GLU A 133 3.98 -2.73 -13.79
N TYR A 134 5.16 -3.19 -14.20
CA TYR A 134 6.32 -3.32 -13.33
C TYR A 134 6.70 -1.98 -12.66
N LYS A 135 6.73 -0.90 -13.44
CA LYS A 135 7.02 0.44 -12.93
C LYS A 135 6.00 0.88 -11.88
N SER A 136 4.70 0.69 -12.13
CA SER A 136 3.63 1.07 -11.20
C SER A 136 3.72 0.29 -9.88
N LEU A 137 4.10 -0.99 -9.93
CA LEU A 137 4.34 -1.79 -8.72
C LEU A 137 5.54 -1.28 -7.91
N LEU A 138 6.60 -0.83 -8.57
CA LEU A 138 7.75 -0.24 -7.88
C LEU A 138 7.42 1.12 -7.27
N GLU A 139 6.63 1.94 -7.96
CA GLU A 139 6.21 3.26 -7.48
C GLU A 139 5.28 3.19 -6.25
N SER A 140 4.60 2.06 -6.04
CA SER A 140 3.78 1.83 -4.85
C SER A 140 4.56 1.24 -3.66
N VAL A 141 5.84 0.93 -3.82
CA VAL A 141 6.65 0.39 -2.73
C VAL A 141 6.86 1.44 -1.65
N VAL A 142 6.58 1.06 -0.41
CA VAL A 142 6.89 1.81 0.79
C VAL A 142 7.80 0.96 1.67
N LEU A 143 9.01 1.44 1.97
CA LEU A 143 9.98 0.69 2.74
C LEU A 143 9.73 0.86 4.24
N ALA A 144 9.87 -0.24 4.99
CA ALA A 144 9.79 -0.21 6.45
C ALA A 144 11.02 0.53 7.02
N ARG A 145 10.78 1.54 7.86
CA ARG A 145 11.82 2.38 8.48
C ARG A 145 11.72 2.32 10.01
N PRO A 146 12.84 2.39 10.75
CA PRO A 146 12.85 2.26 12.21
C PRO A 146 12.26 3.47 12.95
N ASP A 147 12.27 4.65 12.33
CA ASP A 147 11.73 5.92 12.82
C ASP A 147 10.25 6.13 12.46
N ARG A 148 9.68 5.26 11.64
CA ARG A 148 8.25 5.26 11.33
C ARG A 148 7.51 4.60 12.47
N ALA A 149 7.06 5.41 13.44
CA ALA A 149 6.12 4.96 14.46
C ALA A 149 4.96 4.23 13.76
N ALA A 150 4.65 3.02 14.23
CA ALA A 150 3.46 2.31 13.79
C ALA A 150 2.27 3.26 14.00
N PHE A 151 1.49 3.49 12.96
CA PHE A 151 0.27 4.25 13.11
C PHE A 151 -0.62 3.50 14.11
N VAL A 152 -1.05 4.17 15.17
CA VAL A 152 -1.97 3.61 16.15
C VAL A 152 -3.35 4.17 15.85
N PRO A 153 -4.26 3.37 15.28
CA PRO A 153 -5.63 3.81 15.06
C PRO A 153 -6.25 4.27 16.38
N THR A 154 -6.87 5.44 16.36
CA THR A 154 -7.60 5.99 17.49
C THR A 154 -9.08 6.08 17.11
N ALA A 155 -9.94 5.58 17.99
CA ALA A 155 -11.38 5.70 17.81
C ALA A 155 -11.81 7.16 18.02
N LEU A 156 -12.59 7.68 17.09
CA LEU A 156 -13.21 9.00 17.16
C LEU A 156 -14.37 8.98 18.15
N GLY A 157 -14.47 10.05 18.95
CA GLY A 157 -15.56 10.20 19.92
C GLY A 157 -16.85 10.66 19.25
N GLN A 158 -18.02 10.26 19.74
CA GLN A 158 -19.31 10.72 19.17
C GLN A 158 -19.49 12.24 19.22
N ASP A 159 -18.88 12.90 20.21
CA ASP A 159 -18.92 14.35 20.41
C ASP A 159 -17.79 15.08 19.69
N GLU A 160 -16.98 14.38 18.90
CA GLU A 160 -15.89 14.98 18.15
C GLU A 160 -16.47 15.95 17.12
N ALA A 161 -16.19 17.24 17.35
CA ALA A 161 -16.75 18.33 16.57
C ALA A 161 -16.05 18.41 15.22
N GLY A 162 -16.81 18.39 14.15
CA GLY A 162 -16.25 18.52 12.82
C GLY A 162 -17.14 17.93 11.74
N ILE A 163 -16.88 18.34 10.51
CA ILE A 163 -17.61 17.84 9.35
C ILE A 163 -17.16 16.41 9.09
N VAL A 164 -18.12 15.53 8.81
CA VAL A 164 -17.86 14.16 8.40
C VAL A 164 -18.38 13.99 7.00
N PHE A 165 -17.55 13.44 6.12
CA PHE A 165 -17.93 13.14 4.76
C PHE A 165 -18.16 11.65 4.58
N VAL A 166 -19.23 11.30 3.88
CA VAL A 166 -19.60 9.91 3.59
C VAL A 166 -19.79 9.76 2.10
N LEU A 167 -18.98 8.94 1.46
CA LEU A 167 -19.10 8.62 0.04
C LEU A 167 -19.76 7.26 -0.11
N HIS A 168 -21.00 7.25 -0.58
CA HIS A 168 -21.68 6.02 -0.99
C HIS A 168 -21.22 5.67 -2.41
N GLU A 169 -20.37 4.67 -2.53
CA GLU A 169 -19.70 4.31 -3.79
C GLU A 169 -20.70 3.86 -4.88
N PRO A 170 -21.74 3.04 -4.60
CA PRO A 170 -22.67 2.58 -5.62
C PRO A 170 -23.42 3.71 -6.33
N SER A 171 -23.73 4.80 -5.62
CA SER A 171 -24.43 5.96 -6.21
C SER A 171 -23.52 7.16 -6.46
N ALA A 172 -22.21 7.03 -6.21
CA ALA A 172 -21.23 8.12 -6.24
C ALA A 172 -21.73 9.39 -5.55
N THR A 173 -22.47 9.25 -4.45
CA THR A 173 -23.07 10.39 -3.73
C THR A 173 -22.28 10.69 -2.48
N LEU A 174 -21.80 11.92 -2.38
CA LEU A 174 -21.09 12.43 -1.22
C LEU A 174 -22.05 13.15 -0.28
N TYR A 175 -22.04 12.77 1.00
CA TYR A 175 -22.81 13.42 2.06
C TYR A 175 -21.85 14.22 2.94
N ALA A 176 -22.08 15.52 3.09
CA ALA A 176 -21.35 16.39 4.02
C ALA A 176 -22.22 16.65 5.26
N LEU A 177 -21.83 16.06 6.39
CA LEU A 177 -22.59 16.07 7.64
C LEU A 177 -21.93 16.97 8.67
N THR A 178 -22.73 17.63 9.51
CA THR A 178 -22.21 18.60 10.51
C THR A 178 -21.49 17.94 11.69
N GLY A 179 -21.60 16.62 11.84
CA GLY A 179 -20.95 15.85 12.88
C GLY A 179 -21.33 14.38 12.85
N LEU A 180 -20.59 13.59 13.63
CA LEU A 180 -20.79 12.14 13.76
C LEU A 180 -22.19 11.78 14.27
N ALA A 181 -22.83 12.66 15.05
CA ALA A 181 -24.19 12.48 15.53
C ALA A 181 -25.26 12.50 14.40
N GLU A 182 -24.99 13.12 13.25
CA GLU A 182 -25.95 13.14 12.14
C GLU A 182 -25.96 11.83 11.34
N LEU A 183 -24.89 11.03 11.38
CA LEU A 183 -24.85 9.70 10.77
C LEU A 183 -26.01 8.83 11.26
N PHE A 184 -26.43 9.00 12.52
CA PHE A 184 -27.52 8.25 13.15
C PHE A 184 -28.92 8.59 12.62
N ARG A 185 -29.07 9.70 11.89
CA ARG A 185 -30.35 10.08 11.27
C ARG A 185 -30.54 9.47 9.88
N HIS A 186 -29.49 8.87 9.34
CA HIS A 186 -29.51 8.15 8.07
C HIS A 186 -29.54 6.64 8.35
N ASP A 187 -30.15 5.86 7.44
CA ASP A 187 -30.15 4.40 7.59
C ASP A 187 -28.75 3.87 7.27
N VAL A 188 -27.90 3.84 8.30
CA VAL A 188 -26.51 3.37 8.17
C VAL A 188 -26.47 1.89 7.75
N THR A 189 -27.55 1.12 7.93
CA THR A 189 -27.60 -0.28 7.50
C THR A 189 -27.65 -0.48 6.00
N GLU A 190 -28.19 0.48 5.24
CA GLU A 190 -28.04 0.53 3.78
C GLU A 190 -26.66 1.03 3.35
N MET A 191 -25.95 1.74 4.23
CA MET A 191 -24.64 2.36 3.98
C MET A 191 -23.44 1.50 4.39
N PHE A 192 -23.64 0.29 4.93
CA PHE A 192 -22.52 -0.56 5.36
C PHE A 192 -21.84 -1.30 4.22
N ASP A 193 -22.47 -1.40 3.04
CA ASP A 193 -21.83 -1.95 1.85
C ASP A 193 -21.26 -0.80 0.99
N ASP A 194 -19.98 -0.91 0.64
CA ASP A 194 -19.28 -0.01 -0.29
C ASP A 194 -19.40 1.49 0.04
N THR A 195 -19.11 1.87 1.28
CA THR A 195 -19.08 3.27 1.72
C THR A 195 -17.73 3.66 2.31
N ALA A 196 -17.21 4.81 1.89
CA ALA A 196 -15.99 5.41 2.42
C ALA A 196 -16.30 6.60 3.34
N PHE A 197 -15.58 6.69 4.46
CA PHE A 197 -15.74 7.74 5.46
C PHE A 197 -14.51 8.64 5.47
N PHE A 198 -14.72 9.95 5.65
CA PHE A 198 -13.63 10.92 5.77
C PHE A 198 -13.91 11.93 6.86
N GLY A 199 -12.84 12.37 7.54
CA GLY A 199 -12.89 13.38 8.57
C GLY A 199 -12.85 14.81 8.03
N PRO A 200 -12.74 15.81 8.91
CA PRO A 200 -12.90 17.23 8.56
C PRO A 200 -11.87 17.76 7.55
N SER A 201 -10.67 17.17 7.49
CA SER A 201 -9.63 17.57 6.53
C SER A 201 -9.66 16.70 5.27
N GLY A 202 -10.65 15.81 5.13
CA GLY A 202 -10.74 14.84 4.04
C GLY A 202 -9.86 13.61 4.24
N GLU A 203 -9.31 13.41 5.44
CA GLU A 203 -8.54 12.23 5.80
C GLU A 203 -9.44 10.98 5.88
N PRO A 204 -8.98 9.82 5.40
CA PRO A 204 -9.78 8.60 5.41
C PRO A 204 -10.00 8.06 6.83
N LEU A 205 -11.20 7.56 7.07
CA LEU A 205 -11.63 6.95 8.33
C LEU A 205 -12.13 5.53 8.07
N ALA A 206 -11.89 4.63 9.03
CA ALA A 206 -12.34 3.25 8.96
C ALA A 206 -13.47 3.00 9.96
N LEU A 207 -14.54 2.35 9.51
CA LEU A 207 -15.57 1.84 10.39
C LEU A 207 -15.11 0.49 10.98
N GLN A 208 -14.93 0.42 12.29
CA GLN A 208 -14.47 -0.80 12.97
C GLN A 208 -15.22 -1.00 14.30
N PRO A 209 -15.15 -2.20 14.91
CA PRO A 209 -15.76 -2.44 16.21
C PRO A 209 -15.35 -1.39 17.25
N ALA A 210 -16.32 -0.89 18.00
CA ALA A 210 -16.07 0.15 18.98
C ALA A 210 -15.30 -0.39 20.20
N PRO A 211 -14.48 0.46 20.85
CA PRO A 211 -13.86 0.12 22.13
C PRO A 211 -14.91 -0.17 23.20
N ILE A 212 -14.62 -1.13 24.08
CA ILE A 212 -15.50 -1.48 25.20
C ILE A 212 -15.69 -0.26 26.11
N GLY A 213 -16.95 0.07 26.41
CA GLY A 213 -17.30 1.15 27.34
C GLY A 213 -17.28 2.55 26.75
N GLN A 214 -17.02 2.71 25.45
CA GLN A 214 -17.15 3.98 24.75
C GLN A 214 -18.52 4.11 24.05
N PRO A 215 -19.04 5.33 23.86
CA PRO A 215 -20.19 5.56 23.01
C PRO A 215 -19.92 5.05 21.59
N ALA A 216 -20.84 4.24 21.05
CA ALA A 216 -20.68 3.55 19.77
C ALA A 216 -21.98 3.52 18.98
N TRP A 217 -21.90 3.52 17.64
CA TRP A 217 -23.05 3.24 16.78
C TRP A 217 -23.49 1.79 16.96
N ARG A 218 -24.80 1.54 17.14
CA ARG A 218 -25.36 0.19 17.19
C ARG A 218 -26.00 -0.15 15.85
N ALA A 219 -25.53 -1.21 15.21
CA ALA A 219 -26.22 -1.81 14.07
C ALA A 219 -27.48 -2.56 14.53
N LEU A 220 -28.41 -2.83 13.60
CA LEU A 220 -29.65 -3.58 13.87
C LEU A 220 -29.39 -4.99 14.43
N ASP A 221 -28.25 -5.59 14.09
CA ASP A 221 -27.80 -6.88 14.59
C ASP A 221 -27.15 -6.82 16.00
N GLY A 222 -27.07 -5.63 16.60
CA GLY A 222 -26.52 -5.41 17.93
C GLY A 222 -25.02 -5.16 17.98
N ARG A 223 -24.30 -5.24 16.86
CA ARG A 223 -22.86 -4.88 16.80
C ARG A 223 -22.65 -3.40 17.08
N GLN A 224 -21.52 -3.08 17.70
CA GLN A 224 -21.14 -1.70 18.04
C GLN A 224 -19.92 -1.25 17.23
N PHE A 225 -20.01 -0.07 16.61
CA PHE A 225 -18.97 0.48 15.74
C PHE A 225 -18.58 1.90 16.14
N ALA A 226 -17.33 2.25 15.83
CA ALA A 226 -16.76 3.59 15.90
C ALA A 226 -15.98 3.86 14.61
N LEU A 227 -15.73 5.14 14.30
CA LEU A 227 -14.88 5.52 13.19
C LEU A 227 -13.49 5.65 13.77
N TRP A 228 -12.52 5.10 13.09
CA TRP A 228 -11.14 5.08 13.52
C TRP A 228 -10.33 5.89 12.52
N THR A 229 -9.40 6.68 13.05
CA THR A 229 -8.36 7.27 12.22
C THR A 229 -7.64 6.16 11.46
N THR A 230 -7.31 6.37 10.19
CA THR A 230 -6.52 5.42 9.39
C THR A 230 -5.15 5.99 9.07
N ASP A 231 -4.22 5.13 8.67
CA ASP A 231 -2.97 5.60 8.11
C ASP A 231 -3.27 6.29 6.77
N ALA A 232 -3.16 7.61 6.73
CA ALA A 232 -3.39 8.44 5.54
C ALA A 232 -2.45 8.08 4.37
N ARG A 233 -1.42 7.26 4.62
CA ARG A 233 -0.49 6.75 3.59
C ARG A 233 -1.01 5.49 2.89
N GLU A 234 -2.01 4.81 3.43
CA GLU A 234 -2.58 3.58 2.87
C GLU A 234 -3.90 3.82 2.14
N HIS A 235 -4.51 4.99 2.32
CA HIS A 235 -5.84 5.30 1.82
C HIS A 235 -5.86 6.67 1.17
N ALA A 236 -6.46 6.77 -0.02
CA ALA A 236 -6.56 8.05 -0.72
C ALA A 236 -7.50 9.03 0.02
N PRO A 237 -7.12 10.31 0.17
CA PRO A 237 -7.97 11.33 0.79
C PRO A 237 -9.18 11.67 -0.08
N LEU A 238 -10.19 12.30 0.53
CA LEU A 238 -11.43 12.70 -0.15
C LEU A 238 -11.16 13.58 -1.38
N GLY A 239 -10.16 14.47 -1.31
CA GLY A 239 -9.80 15.38 -2.41
C GLY A 239 -9.57 14.65 -3.73
N ASP A 240 -8.93 13.48 -3.68
CA ASP A 240 -8.61 12.66 -4.85
C ASP A 240 -9.84 11.91 -5.38
N ARG A 241 -10.84 11.68 -4.52
CA ARG A 241 -12.09 10.98 -4.85
C ARG A 241 -13.14 11.90 -5.47
N LEU A 242 -13.03 13.22 -5.27
CA LEU A 242 -14.03 14.20 -5.73
C LEU A 242 -14.29 14.15 -7.25
N GLY A 243 -13.32 13.73 -8.07
CA GLY A 243 -13.49 13.62 -9.52
C GLY A 243 -14.51 12.54 -9.95
N GLY A 244 -14.78 11.56 -9.09
CA GLY A 244 -15.75 10.49 -9.34
C GLY A 244 -17.14 10.74 -8.72
N VAL A 245 -17.33 11.84 -7.98
CA VAL A 245 -18.58 12.13 -7.28
C VAL A 245 -19.65 12.63 -8.27
N ALA A 246 -20.82 12.01 -8.28
CA ALA A 246 -21.96 12.38 -9.13
C ALA A 246 -22.87 13.43 -8.49
N ALA A 247 -23.01 13.43 -7.16
CA ALA A 247 -23.85 14.38 -6.44
C ALA A 247 -23.32 14.63 -5.03
N VAL A 248 -23.55 15.84 -4.50
CA VAL A 248 -23.24 16.20 -3.12
C VAL A 248 -24.52 16.58 -2.39
N LYS A 249 -24.72 16.04 -1.18
CA LYS A 249 -25.88 16.26 -0.31
C LYS A 249 -25.44 16.61 1.10
N GLY A 250 -26.35 17.17 1.89
CA GLY A 250 -26.14 17.45 3.30
C GLY A 250 -26.13 18.96 3.58
N MET A 251 -25.19 19.38 4.43
CA MET A 251 -25.13 20.72 5.02
C MET A 251 -25.23 21.85 3.99
N THR A 252 -26.02 22.87 4.34
CA THR A 252 -26.14 24.11 3.57
C THR A 252 -24.76 24.75 3.36
N GLY A 253 -24.42 25.07 2.12
CA GLY A 253 -23.09 25.60 1.76
C GLY A 253 -22.07 24.54 1.35
N MET A 254 -22.37 23.24 1.46
CA MET A 254 -21.54 22.13 0.96
C MET A 254 -22.29 21.21 0.00
N GLN A 255 -23.18 21.78 -0.82
CA GLN A 255 -24.06 21.02 -1.71
C GLN A 255 -23.51 20.85 -3.14
N SER A 256 -22.24 21.22 -3.37
CA SER A 256 -21.56 21.02 -4.65
C SER A 256 -20.12 20.55 -4.44
N ILE A 257 -19.54 19.94 -5.47
CA ILE A 257 -18.16 19.44 -5.46
C ILE A 257 -17.18 20.60 -5.29
N GLU A 258 -17.45 21.74 -5.91
CA GLU A 258 -16.63 22.96 -5.81
C GLU A 258 -16.62 23.51 -4.39
N ALA A 259 -17.77 23.49 -3.71
CA ALA A 259 -17.86 23.94 -2.33
C ALA A 259 -17.06 23.04 -1.38
N VAL A 260 -17.15 21.72 -1.55
CA VAL A 260 -16.35 20.76 -0.77
C VAL A 260 -14.85 20.94 -1.06
N ARG A 261 -14.47 21.09 -2.34
CA ARG A 261 -13.07 21.32 -2.71
C ARG A 261 -12.51 22.61 -2.12
N ALA A 262 -13.29 23.70 -2.16
CA ALA A 262 -12.91 24.99 -1.58
C ALA A 262 -12.73 24.87 -0.07
N TYR A 263 -13.62 24.14 0.61
CA TYR A 263 -13.51 23.87 2.04
C TYR A 263 -12.23 23.08 2.37
N LEU A 264 -11.99 21.94 1.71
CA LEU A 264 -10.79 21.13 1.96
C LEU A 264 -9.49 21.92 1.72
N THR A 265 -9.48 22.78 0.69
CA THR A 265 -8.35 23.68 0.41
C THR A 265 -8.17 24.71 1.53
N ALA A 266 -9.25 25.28 2.06
CA ALA A 266 -9.18 26.24 3.16
C ALA A 266 -8.67 25.58 4.46
N VAL A 267 -9.14 24.37 4.79
CA VAL A 267 -8.69 23.60 5.94
C VAL A 267 -7.20 23.25 5.82
N ALA A 268 -6.76 22.79 4.65
CA ALA A 268 -5.36 22.46 4.41
C ALA A 268 -4.41 23.67 4.52
N ASN A 269 -4.89 24.89 4.26
CA ASN A 269 -4.10 26.13 4.40
C ASN A 269 -4.10 26.70 5.83
N ALA A 270 -4.98 26.20 6.72
CA ALA A 270 -5.15 26.70 8.08
C ALA A 270 -4.40 25.87 9.13
N GLY A 271 -3.97 24.66 8.78
CA GLY A 271 -3.12 23.78 9.61
C GLY A 271 -1.64 23.91 9.26
#